data_AF-A0A4Y8Y5Z1-F1
#
_entry.id   AF-A0A4Y8Y5Z1-F1
#
_cell.length_a   1.000
_cell.length_b   1.000
_cell.length_c   1.000
_cell.angle_alpha   90.00
_cell.angle_beta   90.00
_cell.angle_gamma   90.00
#
_symmetry.space_group_name_H-M   'P 1'
#
loop_
_entity.id
_entity.type
_entity.pdbx_description
1 polymer ?
#
loop_
_entity_poly.entity_id
_entity_poly.type
_entity_poly.pdbx_seq_one_letter_code
_entity_poly.pdbx_strand_id
1 'polypeptide(L)'
;MTLAGRTGCRPFDFERADERAAMGHLLGLIVERDQQITASDPPVMLSALVNYLGANEAGSGFYQLAKELQLLPMSASADEKFGFWVKQVKRLYERHGAGPAVA
;
A
#
# COMPACT_ATOMS: atom_id res chain seq x y z
N MET A 1 -0.27 7.38 -18.81
CA MET A 1 -1.75 7.28 -18.93
C MET A 1 -2.32 7.04 -17.54
N THR A 2 -3.26 7.86 -17.07
CA THR A 2 -3.82 7.76 -15.70
C THR A 2 -4.97 6.73 -15.63
N LEU A 3 -5.28 6.22 -14.45
CA LEU A 3 -6.40 5.29 -14.25
C LEU A 3 -7.72 5.88 -14.76
N ALA A 4 -7.99 7.15 -14.42
CA ALA A 4 -9.16 7.90 -14.89
C ALA A 4 -9.27 7.92 -16.43
N GLY A 5 -8.15 8.13 -17.12
CA GLY A 5 -8.14 8.11 -18.59
C GLY A 5 -8.44 6.74 -19.21
N ARG A 6 -8.17 5.64 -18.49
CA ARG A 6 -8.45 4.27 -18.96
C ARG A 6 -9.87 3.82 -18.66
N THR A 7 -10.45 4.28 -17.56
CA THR A 7 -11.78 3.82 -17.10
C THR A 7 -12.91 4.77 -17.46
N GLY A 8 -12.60 6.02 -17.84
CA GLY A 8 -13.58 7.09 -17.99
C GLY A 8 -14.16 7.57 -16.66
N CYS A 9 -13.70 7.03 -15.52
CA CYS A 9 -14.11 7.49 -14.20
C CYS A 9 -13.47 8.83 -13.86
N ARG A 10 -14.17 9.65 -13.07
CA ARG A 10 -13.63 10.90 -12.52
C ARG A 10 -12.36 10.60 -11.69
N PRO A 11 -11.28 11.40 -11.83
CA PRO A 11 -10.13 11.30 -10.95
C PRO A 11 -10.49 11.65 -9.51
N PHE A 12 -9.75 11.11 -8.55
CA PHE A 12 -9.82 11.54 -7.15
C PHE A 12 -9.30 12.96 -7.00
N ASP A 13 -10.00 13.77 -6.22
CA ASP A 13 -9.63 15.09 -5.76
C ASP A 13 -9.01 14.97 -4.36
N PHE A 14 -7.68 15.02 -4.29
CA PHE A 14 -6.96 14.82 -3.03
C PHE A 14 -7.01 16.02 -2.07
N GLU A 15 -7.51 17.18 -2.50
CA GLU A 15 -7.79 18.30 -1.59
C GLU A 15 -8.96 17.96 -0.65
N ARG A 16 -9.83 17.05 -1.08
CA ARG A 16 -11.00 16.60 -0.33
C ARG A 16 -10.67 15.44 0.61
N ALA A 17 -11.02 15.59 1.89
CA ALA A 17 -10.72 14.60 2.92
C ALA A 17 -11.47 13.26 2.72
N ASP A 18 -12.72 13.33 2.25
CA ASP A 18 -13.54 12.15 1.92
C ASP A 18 -12.98 11.38 0.73
N GLU A 19 -12.46 12.07 -0.27
CA GLU A 19 -11.83 11.42 -1.43
C GLU A 19 -10.47 10.80 -1.10
N ARG A 20 -9.69 11.41 -0.20
CA ARG A 20 -8.50 10.79 0.40
C ARG A 20 -8.86 9.51 1.18
N ALA A 21 -9.94 9.54 1.95
CA ALA A 21 -10.44 8.38 2.66
C ALA A 21 -10.91 7.28 1.68
N ALA A 22 -11.60 7.64 0.60
CA ALA A 22 -12.02 6.71 -0.43
C ALA A 22 -10.84 6.03 -1.13
N MET A 23 -9.76 6.77 -1.42
CA MET A 23 -8.52 6.16 -1.94
C MET A 23 -7.90 5.19 -0.93
N GLY A 24 -7.84 5.57 0.36
CA GLY A 24 -7.37 4.68 1.42
C GLY A 24 -8.17 3.39 1.51
N HIS A 25 -9.50 3.48 1.43
CA HIS A 25 -10.40 2.33 1.41
C HIS A 25 -10.16 1.43 0.18
N LEU A 26 -10.03 2.02 -1.02
CA LEU A 26 -9.73 1.28 -2.24
C LEU A 26 -8.41 0.50 -2.14
N LEU A 27 -7.36 1.12 -1.56
CA LEU A 27 -6.08 0.46 -1.32
C LEU A 27 -6.21 -0.70 -0.33
N GLY A 28 -7.05 -0.57 0.71
CA GLY A 28 -7.39 -1.66 1.63
C GLY A 28 -8.01 -2.85 0.91
N LEU A 29 -9.03 -2.60 0.07
CA LEU A 29 -9.67 -3.65 -0.73
C LEU A 29 -8.69 -4.35 -1.67
N ILE A 30 -7.75 -3.61 -2.26
CA ILE A 30 -6.70 -4.20 -3.11
C ILE A 30 -5.79 -5.12 -2.30
N VAL A 31 -5.39 -4.72 -1.09
CA VAL A 31 -4.56 -5.56 -0.19
C VAL A 31 -5.30 -6.82 0.22
N GLU A 32 -6.56 -6.72 0.63
CA GLU A 32 -7.39 -7.88 0.97
C GLU A 32 -7.52 -8.84 -0.21
N ARG A 33 -7.78 -8.29 -1.40
CA ARG A 33 -7.94 -9.10 -2.61
C ARG A 33 -6.62 -9.77 -3.02
N ASP A 34 -5.50 -9.07 -2.93
CA ASP A 34 -4.17 -9.63 -3.21
C ASP A 34 -3.85 -10.79 -2.26
N GLN A 35 -4.12 -10.64 -0.96
CA GLN A 35 -3.89 -11.71 0.02
C GLN A 35 -4.73 -12.96 -0.26
N GLN A 36 -5.95 -12.80 -0.80
CA GLN A 36 -6.77 -13.93 -1.24
C GLN A 36 -6.23 -14.63 -2.49
N ILE A 37 -5.59 -13.89 -3.40
CA ILE A 37 -5.06 -14.43 -4.67
C ILE A 37 -3.66 -15.01 -4.47
N THR A 38 -2.82 -14.37 -3.66
CA THR A 38 -1.42 -14.71 -3.43
C THR A 38 -1.09 -14.47 -1.96
N ALA A 39 -1.51 -15.42 -1.14
CA ALA A 39 -1.19 -15.43 0.29
C ALA A 39 0.33 -15.46 0.50
N SER A 40 0.80 -14.74 1.51
CA SER A 40 2.17 -14.87 2.01
C SER A 40 2.19 -14.83 3.51
N ASP A 41 3.22 -15.46 4.08
CA ASP A 41 3.54 -15.38 5.50
C ASP A 41 4.94 -14.77 5.69
N PRO A 42 5.06 -13.56 6.26
CA PRO A 42 3.96 -12.69 6.71
C PRO A 42 3.20 -12.02 5.54
N PRO A 43 1.98 -11.53 5.78
CA PRO A 43 1.21 -10.80 4.78
C PRO A 43 1.98 -9.58 4.26
N VAL A 44 1.91 -9.39 2.94
CA VAL A 44 2.43 -8.18 2.29
C VAL A 44 1.28 -7.30 1.84
N MET A 45 1.53 -5.99 1.80
CA MET A 45 0.53 -5.00 1.48
C MET A 45 0.98 -4.17 0.28
N LEU A 46 0.40 -4.39 -0.90
CA LEU A 46 0.73 -3.64 -2.12
C LEU A 46 0.65 -2.11 -1.93
N SER A 47 -0.21 -1.64 -1.03
CA SER A 47 -0.30 -0.23 -0.64
C SER A 47 1.00 0.35 -0.08
N ALA A 48 1.98 -0.45 0.33
CA ALA A 48 3.30 0.00 0.76
C ALA A 48 4.12 0.67 -0.35
N LEU A 49 3.79 0.42 -1.62
CA LEU A 49 4.45 1.06 -2.77
C LEU A 49 3.84 2.43 -3.11
N VAL A 50 2.73 2.80 -2.46
CA VAL A 50 2.04 4.06 -2.72
C VAL A 50 2.52 5.12 -1.73
N ASN A 51 3.18 6.15 -2.25
CA ASN A 51 3.60 7.31 -1.48
C ASN A 51 2.72 8.52 -1.83
N TYR A 52 2.52 9.42 -0.87
CA TYR A 52 1.93 10.73 -1.17
C TYR A 52 2.86 11.53 -2.09
N LEU A 53 2.27 12.30 -3.02
CA LEU A 53 3.02 13.26 -3.83
C LEU A 53 3.70 14.27 -2.89
N GLY A 54 5.03 14.26 -2.86
CA GLY A 54 5.84 15.13 -1.99
C GLY A 54 6.24 14.52 -0.64
N ALA A 55 5.89 13.26 -0.36
CA ALA A 55 6.36 12.55 0.83
C ALA A 55 7.34 11.42 0.45
N ASN A 56 8.38 11.23 1.27
CA ASN A 56 9.35 10.15 1.11
C ASN A 56 9.00 8.89 1.91
N GLU A 57 7.80 8.84 2.50
CA GLU A 57 7.34 7.76 3.36
C GLU A 57 5.91 7.34 3.02
N ALA A 58 5.54 6.13 3.44
CA ALA A 58 4.18 5.64 3.29
C ALA A 58 3.15 6.55 4.00
N GLY A 59 1.97 6.68 3.39
CA GLY A 59 0.88 7.45 3.95
C GLY A 59 0.34 6.89 5.27
N SER A 60 -0.29 7.75 6.08
CA SER A 60 -0.92 7.36 7.35
C SER A 60 -1.95 6.23 7.20
N GLY A 61 -2.66 6.17 6.07
CA GLY A 61 -3.61 5.09 5.75
C GLY A 61 -2.96 3.71 5.65
N PHE A 62 -1.72 3.61 5.17
CA PHE A 62 -0.98 2.34 5.13
C PHE A 62 -0.70 1.81 6.54
N TYR A 63 -0.20 2.67 7.43
CA TYR A 63 0.08 2.29 8.81
C TYR A 63 -1.20 1.98 9.60
N GLN A 64 -2.29 2.69 9.31
CA GLN A 64 -3.59 2.42 9.93
C GLN A 64 -4.12 1.04 9.51
N LEU A 65 -4.09 0.73 8.22
CA LEU A 65 -4.47 -0.60 7.72
C LEU A 65 -3.57 -1.70 8.28
N ALA A 66 -2.26 -1.48 8.38
CA ALA A 66 -1.34 -2.46 8.97
C ALA A 66 -1.66 -2.78 10.43
N LYS A 67 -2.16 -1.79 11.18
CA LYS A 67 -2.63 -1.97 12.56
C LYS A 67 -3.94 -2.75 12.64
N GLU A 68 -4.89 -2.43 11.77
CA GLU A 68 -6.17 -3.14 11.67
C GLU A 68 -5.98 -4.62 11.32
N LEU A 69 -5.01 -4.90 10.44
CA LEU A 69 -4.57 -6.26 10.09
C LEU A 69 -3.66 -6.92 11.14
N GLN A 70 -3.40 -6.25 12.27
CA GLN A 70 -2.52 -6.71 13.35
C GLN A 70 -1.06 -7.01 12.92
N LEU A 71 -0.62 -6.45 11.79
CA LEU A 71 0.75 -6.56 11.27
C LEU A 71 1.70 -5.56 11.94
N LEU A 72 1.14 -4.50 12.53
CA LEU A 72 1.87 -3.47 13.25
C LEU A 72 1.18 -3.18 14.59
N PRO A 73 1.91 -3.07 15.72
CA PRO A 73 1.30 -2.72 17.00
C PRO A 73 0.58 -1.36 16.97
N MET A 74 -0.54 -1.26 17.70
CA MET A 74 -1.28 0.02 17.84
C MET A 74 -0.40 1.14 18.41
N SER A 75 0.53 0.79 19.31
CA SER A 75 1.50 1.68 19.97
C SER A 75 2.80 1.88 19.20
N ALA A 76 2.92 1.40 17.95
CA ALA A 76 4.17 1.45 17.20
C ALA A 76 4.71 2.88 17.08
N SER A 77 5.97 3.04 17.45
CA SER A 77 6.79 4.23 17.31
C SER A 77 7.05 4.59 15.84
N ALA A 78 7.64 5.76 15.60
CA ALA A 78 8.04 6.20 14.26
C ALA A 78 9.06 5.23 13.63
N ASP A 79 10.06 4.79 14.40
CA ASP A 79 11.09 3.87 13.93
C ASP A 79 10.52 2.48 13.60
N GLU A 80 9.59 1.98 14.41
CA GLU A 80 8.90 0.71 14.15
C GLU A 80 8.05 0.78 12.89
N LYS A 81 7.34 1.89 12.67
CA LYS A 81 6.59 2.15 11.43
C LYS A 81 7.51 2.16 10.23
N PHE A 82 8.60 2.92 10.29
CA PHE A 82 9.56 3.01 9.20
C PHE A 82 10.19 1.64 8.89
N GLY A 83 10.65 0.92 9.92
CA GLY A 83 11.21 -0.42 9.77
C GLY A 83 10.21 -1.43 9.21
N PHE A 84 8.94 -1.35 9.61
CA PHE A 84 7.86 -2.15 9.03
C PHE A 84 7.66 -1.84 7.54
N TRP A 85 7.59 -0.56 7.18
CA TRP A 85 7.43 -0.14 5.79
C TRP A 85 8.58 -0.62 4.91
N VAL A 86 9.83 -0.44 5.33
CA VAL A 86 11.01 -0.93 4.60
C VAL A 86 10.94 -2.44 4.37
N LYS A 87 10.52 -3.23 5.37
CA LYS A 87 10.35 -4.69 5.22
C LYS A 87 9.28 -5.03 4.20
N GLN A 88 8.16 -4.32 4.21
CA GLN A 88 7.06 -4.51 3.26
C GLN A 88 7.52 -4.23 1.82
N VAL A 89 8.21 -3.10 1.60
CA VAL A 89 8.76 -2.74 0.29
C VAL A 89 9.73 -3.81 -0.22
N LYS A 90 10.69 -4.24 0.61
CA LYS A 90 11.65 -5.29 0.21
C LYS A 90 10.96 -6.58 -0.22
N ARG A 91 9.98 -7.06 0.53
CA ARG A 91 9.23 -8.28 0.20
C ARG A 91 8.42 -8.15 -1.08
N LEU A 92 7.85 -6.96 -1.34
CA LEU A 92 7.16 -6.70 -2.60
C LEU A 92 8.12 -6.71 -3.79
N TYR A 93 9.34 -6.17 -3.63
CA TYR A 93 10.40 -6.29 -4.63
C TYR A 93 10.86 -7.74 -4.81
N GLU A 94 10.98 -8.55 -3.76
CA GLU A 94 11.30 -9.98 -3.89
C GLU A 94 10.18 -10.73 -4.64
N ARG A 95 8.91 -10.43 -4.33
CA ARG A 95 7.74 -11.06 -4.95
C ARG A 95 7.57 -10.69 -6.42
N HIS A 96 7.79 -9.44 -6.80
CA HIS A 96 7.47 -8.92 -8.14
C HIS A 96 8.69 -8.49 -8.97
N GLY A 97 9.84 -8.27 -8.34
CA GLY A 97 11.08 -7.82 -8.99
C GLY A 97 11.91 -8.96 -9.58
N ALA A 98 11.61 -10.21 -9.24
CA ALA A 98 12.12 -11.38 -9.95
C ALA A 98 11.36 -11.57 -11.27
N GLY A 99 11.62 -10.70 -12.26
CA GLY A 99 11.35 -11.04 -13.65
C GLY A 99 12.29 -12.16 -14.11
N PRO A 100 11.90 -13.01 -15.08
CA PRO A 100 12.81 -14.00 -15.63
C PRO A 100 14.03 -13.25 -16.16
N ALA A 101 15.23 -13.71 -15.81
CA ALA A 101 16.43 -13.32 -16.54
C ALA A 101 16.11 -13.58 -18.02
N VAL A 102 16.09 -12.51 -18.82
CA VAL A 102 16.01 -12.63 -20.27
C VAL A 102 17.23 -13.45 -20.69
N ALA A 103 16.98 -14.70 -21.09
CA ALA A 103 17.95 -15.59 -21.73
C ALA A 103 17.77 -15.47 -23.25
#